data_AF-A0A915Y364-F1
#
_entry.id   AF-A0A915Y364-F1
#
_cell.length_a   1.000
_cell.length_b   1.000
_cell.length_c   1.000
_cell.angle_alpha   90.00
_cell.angle_beta   90.00
_cell.angle_gamma   90.00
#
_symmetry.space_group_name_H-M   'P 1'
#
loop_
_entity.id
_entity.type
_entity.pdbx_description
1 polymer ?
#
loop_
_entity_poly.entity_id
_entity_poly.type
_entity_poly.pdbx_seq_one_letter_code
_entity_poly.pdbx_strand_id
1 'polypeptide(L)'
;MQLMVLPEAEMPRVARLLAERTQGEAAPKSAVIIELITTIVLYKFTELSREEVLRMLGFTTEELKRTRFYREVYAEARAEGLDEGRQQGLQQGEVLVILRLLRRRFGSVPSELEERIQRLSIAQIEALAEALLDFRELGDVAAWLEHSC
;
A
#
# COMPACT_ATOMS: atom_id res chain seq x y z
N MET A 1 -23.86 -5.14 21.21
CA MET A 1 -22.75 -5.50 22.13
C MET A 1 -22.74 -6.96 22.63
N GLN A 2 -23.56 -7.89 22.11
CA GLN A 2 -23.59 -9.28 22.62
C GLN A 2 -22.47 -10.20 22.09
N LEU A 3 -21.75 -9.81 21.03
CA LEU A 3 -20.73 -10.66 20.39
C LEU A 3 -19.35 -10.58 21.05
N MET A 4 -19.06 -9.51 21.81
CA MET A 4 -17.76 -9.31 22.46
C MET A 4 -17.51 -10.27 23.63
N VAL A 5 -18.56 -10.85 24.22
CA VAL A 5 -18.48 -11.64 25.47
C VAL A 5 -18.61 -13.15 25.21
N LEU A 6 -18.77 -13.57 23.96
CA LEU A 6 -19.02 -14.98 23.63
C LEU A 6 -17.72 -15.78 23.44
N PRO A 7 -17.67 -17.04 23.88
CA PRO A 7 -16.59 -17.98 23.55
C PRO A 7 -16.43 -18.13 22.03
N GLU A 8 -15.19 -18.30 21.55
CA GLU A 8 -14.87 -18.42 20.13
C GLU A 8 -15.65 -19.53 19.41
N ALA A 9 -15.86 -20.67 20.08
CA ALA A 9 -16.62 -21.79 19.54
C ALA A 9 -18.09 -21.45 19.24
N GLU A 10 -18.65 -20.45 19.92
CA GLU A 10 -20.06 -20.06 19.76
C GLU A 10 -20.28 -18.94 18.75
N MET A 11 -19.21 -18.20 18.41
CA MET A 11 -19.30 -17.07 17.48
C MET A 11 -19.84 -17.44 16.11
N PRO A 12 -19.43 -18.55 15.44
CA PRO A 12 -19.96 -18.89 14.13
C PRO A 12 -21.47 -19.10 14.14
N ARG A 13 -21.99 -19.72 15.21
CA ARG A 13 -23.42 -19.98 15.38
C ARG A 13 -24.20 -18.69 15.57
N VAL A 14 -23.72 -17.79 16.44
CA VAL A 14 -24.40 -16.52 16.71
C VAL A 14 -24.29 -15.56 15.52
N ALA A 15 -23.15 -15.53 14.83
CA ALA A 15 -22.98 -14.77 13.59
C ALA A 15 -23.97 -15.22 12.51
N ARG A 16 -24.14 -16.54 12.30
CA ARG A 16 -25.14 -17.09 11.37
C ARG A 16 -26.57 -16.71 11.78
N LEU A 17 -26.90 -16.82 13.06
CA LEU A 17 -28.25 -16.53 13.56
C LEU A 17 -28.60 -15.04 13.43
N LEU A 18 -27.63 -14.14 13.58
CA LEU A 18 -27.79 -12.72 13.28
C LEU A 18 -27.89 -12.43 11.77
N ALA A 19 -27.14 -13.16 10.95
CA ALA A 19 -27.24 -13.08 9.49
C ALA A 19 -28.60 -13.57 8.97
N GLU A 20 -29.16 -14.64 9.56
CA GLU A 20 -30.47 -15.19 9.19
C GLU A 20 -31.63 -14.26 9.59
N ARG A 21 -31.57 -13.67 10.80
CA ARG A 21 -32.61 -12.75 11.31
C ARG A 21 -32.75 -11.47 10.49
N THR A 22 -31.72 -11.10 9.72
CA THR A 22 -31.71 -9.87 8.90
C THR A 22 -32.21 -10.10 7.47
N GLN A 23 -32.56 -11.32 7.07
CA GLN A 23 -33.07 -11.60 5.72
C GLN A 23 -34.48 -11.02 5.46
N GLY A 24 -35.22 -10.59 6.49
CA GLY A 24 -36.59 -10.06 6.39
C GLY A 24 -36.76 -8.53 6.39
N GLU A 25 -35.73 -7.74 6.66
CA GLU A 25 -35.86 -6.27 6.76
C GLU A 25 -35.04 -5.53 5.68
N ALA A 26 -35.70 -4.62 4.97
CA ALA A 26 -35.08 -3.74 3.99
C ALA A 26 -34.40 -2.56 4.71
N ALA A 27 -33.08 -2.46 4.58
CA ALA A 27 -32.20 -1.39 5.06
C ALA A 27 -32.12 -1.23 6.60
N PRO A 28 -31.17 -1.91 7.28
CA PRO A 28 -29.76 -1.49 7.22
C PRO A 28 -28.78 -2.69 7.24
N LYS A 29 -28.79 -3.51 6.19
CA LYS A 29 -27.90 -4.69 6.05
C LYS A 29 -26.39 -4.36 6.01
N SER A 30 -26.00 -3.12 5.73
CA SER A 30 -24.58 -2.73 5.62
C SER A 30 -23.91 -2.45 6.96
N ALA A 31 -24.57 -1.75 7.89
CA ALA A 31 -23.92 -1.30 9.13
C ALA A 31 -23.60 -2.45 10.08
N VAL A 32 -24.54 -3.41 10.20
CA VAL A 32 -24.40 -4.57 11.10
C VAL A 32 -23.31 -5.53 10.61
N ILE A 33 -23.23 -5.79 9.30
CA ILE A 33 -22.22 -6.69 8.72
C ILE A 33 -20.81 -6.09 8.86
N ILE A 34 -20.68 -4.77 8.72
CA ILE A 34 -19.41 -4.05 8.88
C ILE A 34 -18.93 -4.12 10.33
N GLU A 35 -19.79 -3.86 11.32
CA GLU A 35 -19.41 -4.02 12.74
C GLU A 35 -19.06 -5.48 13.06
N LEU A 36 -19.82 -6.45 12.55
CA LEU A 36 -19.60 -7.86 12.84
C LEU A 36 -18.28 -8.36 12.27
N ILE A 37 -18.02 -8.11 10.98
CA ILE A 37 -16.80 -8.58 10.30
C ILE A 37 -15.57 -7.84 10.83
N THR A 38 -15.63 -6.52 10.98
CA THR A 38 -14.49 -5.74 11.47
C THR A 38 -14.12 -6.14 12.89
N THR A 39 -15.08 -6.23 13.82
CA THR A 39 -14.77 -6.61 15.20
C THR A 39 -14.38 -8.07 15.34
N ILE A 40 -14.95 -9.01 14.57
CA ILE A 40 -14.63 -10.44 14.69
C ILE A 40 -13.28 -10.78 14.02
N VAL A 41 -12.98 -10.18 12.86
CA VAL A 41 -11.73 -10.44 12.13
C VAL A 41 -10.53 -9.77 12.78
N LEU A 42 -10.63 -8.49 13.19
CA LEU A 42 -9.49 -7.77 13.80
C LEU A 42 -9.12 -8.28 15.19
N TYR A 43 -10.07 -8.80 15.96
CA TYR A 43 -9.82 -9.20 17.36
C TYR A 43 -9.63 -10.70 17.59
N LYS A 44 -10.16 -11.60 16.75
CA LYS A 44 -10.24 -13.03 17.11
C LYS A 44 -9.67 -14.03 16.11
N PHE A 45 -9.30 -13.64 14.90
CA PHE A 45 -8.86 -14.59 13.88
C PHE A 45 -7.58 -14.14 13.16
N THR A 46 -6.47 -14.03 13.90
CA THR A 46 -5.15 -13.66 13.36
C THR A 46 -4.50 -14.75 12.50
N GLU A 47 -4.91 -16.01 12.69
CA GLU A 47 -4.34 -17.19 12.02
C GLU A 47 -5.16 -17.66 10.81
N LEU A 48 -6.37 -17.14 10.61
CA LEU A 48 -7.26 -17.57 9.52
C LEU A 48 -7.13 -16.64 8.31
N SER A 49 -7.15 -17.22 7.12
CA SER A 49 -7.23 -16.45 5.88
C SER A 49 -8.61 -15.78 5.75
N ARG A 50 -8.64 -14.68 5.00
CA ARG A 50 -9.89 -13.97 4.65
C ARG A 50 -10.97 -14.91 4.12
N GLU A 51 -10.60 -15.87 3.26
CA GLU A 51 -11.55 -16.81 2.65
C GLU A 51 -12.14 -17.78 3.67
N GLU A 52 -11.35 -18.25 4.62
CA GLU A 52 -11.81 -19.13 5.70
C GLU A 52 -12.80 -18.41 6.61
N VAL A 53 -12.51 -17.15 6.96
CA VAL A 53 -13.42 -16.37 7.80
C VAL A 53 -14.74 -16.11 7.08
N LEU A 54 -14.71 -15.71 5.80
CA LEU A 54 -15.94 -15.51 5.02
C LEU A 54 -16.76 -16.79 4.91
N ARG A 55 -16.10 -17.93 4.67
CA ARG A 55 -16.75 -19.26 4.63
C ARG A 55 -17.38 -19.63 5.97
N MET A 56 -16.70 -19.39 7.09
CA MET A 56 -17.23 -19.65 8.44
C MET A 56 -18.49 -18.83 8.74
N LEU A 57 -18.48 -17.56 8.31
CA LEU A 57 -19.57 -16.61 8.50
C LEU A 57 -20.71 -16.77 7.47
N GLY A 58 -20.53 -17.59 6.44
CA GLY A 58 -21.54 -17.83 5.40
C GLY A 58 -21.67 -16.69 4.39
N PHE A 59 -20.62 -15.90 4.19
CA PHE A 59 -20.58 -14.81 3.21
C PHE A 59 -19.63 -15.13 2.06
N THR A 60 -19.91 -14.55 0.89
CA THR A 60 -19.02 -14.58 -0.26
C THR A 60 -18.14 -13.34 -0.33
N THR A 61 -17.00 -13.45 -1.01
CA THR A 61 -16.12 -12.30 -1.31
C THR A 61 -16.86 -11.19 -2.08
N GLU A 62 -17.78 -11.55 -2.98
CA GLU A 62 -18.55 -10.58 -3.76
C GLU A 62 -19.56 -9.81 -2.91
N GLU A 63 -20.17 -10.44 -1.90
CA GLU A 63 -21.00 -9.75 -0.92
C GLU A 63 -20.19 -8.79 -0.05
N LEU A 64 -18.98 -9.18 0.37
CA LEU A 64 -18.06 -8.31 1.10
C LEU A 64 -17.68 -7.07 0.27
N LYS A 65 -17.33 -7.25 -1.02
CA LYS A 65 -16.98 -6.15 -1.93
C LYS A 65 -18.09 -5.13 -2.14
N ARG A 66 -19.35 -5.55 -2.00
CA ARG A 66 -20.53 -4.68 -2.10
C ARG A 66 -20.76 -3.81 -0.86
N THR A 67 -20.15 -4.19 0.27
CA THR A 67 -20.27 -3.39 1.50
C THR A 67 -19.70 -2.00 1.30
N ARG A 68 -20.27 -1.02 2.02
CA ARG A 68 -19.79 0.36 2.00
C ARG A 68 -18.35 0.45 2.51
N PHE A 69 -18.08 -0.19 3.65
CA PHE A 69 -16.76 -0.24 4.28
C PHE A 69 -15.68 -0.79 3.34
N TYR A 70 -15.91 -1.94 2.70
CA TYR A 70 -14.93 -2.50 1.77
C TYR A 70 -14.61 -1.52 0.64
N ARG A 71 -15.63 -0.86 0.08
CA ARG A 71 -15.42 0.13 -1.00
C ARG A 71 -14.66 1.36 -0.54
N GLU A 72 -14.92 1.86 0.67
CA GLU A 72 -14.20 3.00 1.24
C GLU A 72 -12.72 2.64 1.49
N VAL A 73 -12.46 1.55 2.20
CA VAL A 73 -11.08 1.08 2.48
C VAL A 73 -10.33 0.76 1.19
N TYR A 74 -10.97 0.09 0.23
CA TYR A 74 -10.35 -0.22 -1.05
C TYR A 74 -10.06 1.04 -1.88
N ALA A 75 -10.94 2.04 -1.85
CA ALA A 75 -10.72 3.30 -2.54
C ALA A 75 -9.55 4.10 -1.95
N GLU A 76 -9.46 4.15 -0.62
CA GLU A 76 -8.35 4.79 0.11
C GLU A 76 -7.02 4.09 -0.19
N ALA A 77 -6.95 2.78 0.00
CA ALA A 77 -5.75 1.99 -0.30
C ALA A 77 -5.32 2.10 -1.77
N ARG A 78 -6.29 2.17 -2.70
CA ARG A 78 -6.01 2.39 -4.12
C ARG A 78 -5.46 3.80 -4.38
N ALA A 79 -5.98 4.82 -3.69
CA ALA A 79 -5.50 6.18 -3.84
C ALA A 79 -4.06 6.31 -3.32
N GLU A 80 -3.76 5.76 -2.14
CA GLU A 80 -2.42 5.71 -1.57
C GLU A 80 -1.44 4.97 -2.49
N GLY A 81 -1.80 3.76 -2.95
CA GLY A 81 -0.93 2.99 -3.84
C GLY A 81 -0.69 3.65 -5.20
N LEU A 82 -1.64 4.45 -5.70
CA LEU A 82 -1.44 5.26 -6.90
C LEU A 82 -0.49 6.43 -6.66
N ASP A 83 -0.54 7.06 -5.48
CA ASP A 83 0.37 8.15 -5.14
C ASP A 83 1.80 7.64 -4.92
N GLU A 84 1.95 6.58 -4.12
CA GLU A 84 3.25 5.91 -3.91
C GLU A 84 3.85 5.43 -5.23
N GLY A 85 3.06 4.77 -6.08
CA GLY A 85 3.51 4.29 -7.38
C GLY A 85 3.91 5.43 -8.32
N ARG A 86 3.23 6.58 -8.26
CA ARG A 86 3.60 7.77 -9.03
C ARG A 86 4.92 8.36 -8.55
N GLN A 87 5.11 8.50 -7.24
CA GLN A 87 6.34 9.05 -6.66
C GLN A 87 7.55 8.15 -6.97
N GLN A 88 7.40 6.83 -6.78
CA GLN A 88 8.45 5.86 -7.12
C GLN A 88 8.75 5.88 -8.62
N GLY A 89 7.72 5.94 -9.47
CA GLY A 89 7.89 6.01 -10.93
C GLY A 89 8.61 7.29 -11.38
N LEU A 90 8.32 8.42 -10.74
CA LEU A 90 8.99 9.69 -11.00
C LEU A 90 10.48 9.60 -10.62
N GLN A 91 10.78 9.18 -9.39
CA GLN A 91 12.14 9.01 -8.89
C GLN A 91 12.97 8.09 -9.79
N GLN A 92 12.45 6.90 -10.12
CA GLN A 92 13.12 5.94 -11.01
C GLN A 92 13.36 6.52 -12.40
N GLY A 93 12.38 7.28 -12.93
CA GLY A 93 12.49 7.96 -14.22
C GLY A 93 13.62 8.99 -14.24
N GLU A 94 13.69 9.84 -13.21
CA GLU A 94 14.71 10.88 -13.10
C GLU A 94 16.12 10.29 -12.90
N VAL A 95 16.27 9.30 -12.02
CA VAL A 95 17.54 8.57 -11.86
C VAL A 95 18.02 8.01 -13.19
N LEU A 96 17.11 7.38 -13.95
CA LEU A 96 17.44 6.78 -15.24
C LEU A 96 17.89 7.84 -16.26
N VAL A 97 17.27 9.03 -16.25
CA VAL A 97 17.70 10.15 -17.08
C VAL A 97 19.09 10.64 -16.66
N ILE A 98 19.33 10.85 -15.36
CA ILE A 98 20.63 11.29 -14.84
C ILE A 98 21.74 10.32 -15.22
N LEU A 99 21.53 9.01 -15.00
CA LEU A 99 22.51 8.00 -15.36
C LEU A 99 22.78 7.97 -16.87
N ARG A 100 21.76 8.17 -17.72
CA ARG A 100 21.94 8.29 -19.17
C ARG A 100 22.76 9.54 -19.55
N LEU A 101 22.50 10.68 -18.90
CA LEU A 101 23.23 11.93 -19.15
C LEU A 101 24.69 11.81 -18.72
N LEU A 102 24.94 11.27 -17.53
CA LEU A 102 26.28 10.98 -17.02
C LEU A 102 27.03 10.05 -17.99
N ARG A 103 26.39 8.96 -18.41
CA ARG A 103 27.00 8.02 -19.35
C ARG A 103 27.31 8.65 -20.71
N ARG A 104 26.45 9.55 -21.18
CA ARG A 104 26.64 10.28 -22.44
C ARG A 104 27.76 11.32 -22.36
N ARG A 105 27.92 12.02 -21.24
CA ARG A 105 28.93 13.07 -21.06
C ARG A 105 30.30 12.52 -20.69
N PHE A 106 30.34 11.52 -19.81
CA PHE A 106 31.58 11.06 -19.17
C PHE A 106 31.93 9.59 -19.46
N GLY A 107 31.09 8.86 -20.20
CA GLY A 107 31.36 7.47 -20.58
C GLY A 107 30.84 6.47 -19.53
N SER A 108 31.65 5.50 -19.12
CA SER A 108 31.21 4.51 -18.13
C SER A 108 31.04 5.16 -16.76
N VAL A 109 29.90 4.96 -16.11
CA VAL A 109 29.68 5.36 -14.71
C VAL A 109 29.99 4.15 -13.81
N PRO A 110 30.87 4.29 -12.79
CA PRO A 110 31.15 3.25 -11.81
C PRO A 110 29.89 2.78 -11.07
N SER A 111 29.78 1.48 -10.82
CA SER A 111 28.63 0.87 -10.15
C SER A 111 28.34 1.47 -8.77
N GLU A 112 29.38 1.85 -8.01
CA GLU A 112 29.19 2.47 -6.70
C GLU A 112 28.46 3.82 -6.80
N LEU A 113 28.75 4.60 -7.84
CA LEU A 113 28.06 5.86 -8.10
C LEU A 113 26.62 5.63 -8.56
N GLU A 114 26.39 4.61 -9.39
CA GLU A 114 25.03 4.26 -9.83
C GLU A 114 24.13 3.88 -8.65
N GLU A 115 24.64 3.07 -7.72
CA GLU A 115 23.90 2.68 -6.51
C GLU A 115 23.60 3.88 -5.60
N ARG A 116 24.55 4.81 -5.44
CA ARG A 116 24.34 6.03 -4.65
C ARG A 116 23.26 6.91 -5.28
N ILE A 117 23.30 7.11 -6.59
CA ILE A 117 22.32 7.92 -7.32
C ILE A 117 20.92 7.29 -7.22
N GLN A 118 20.81 5.95 -7.29
CA GLN A 118 19.52 5.24 -7.15
C GLN A 118 18.86 5.40 -5.78
N ARG A 119 19.63 5.75 -4.74
CA ARG A 119 19.13 5.93 -3.36
C ARG A 119 18.76 7.38 -3.04
N LEU A 120 19.01 8.31 -3.95
CA LEU A 120 18.69 9.72 -3.76
C LEU A 120 17.18 9.96 -3.72
N SER A 121 16.73 10.85 -2.85
CA SER A 121 15.37 11.39 -2.90
C SER A 121 15.15 12.21 -4.17
N ILE A 122 13.88 12.40 -4.57
CA ILE A 122 13.51 13.21 -5.74
C ILE A 122 14.17 14.60 -5.69
N ALA A 123 14.06 15.29 -4.56
CA ALA A 123 14.67 16.62 -4.39
C ALA A 123 16.20 16.61 -4.57
N GLN A 124 16.88 15.55 -4.13
CA GLN A 124 18.32 15.39 -4.35
C GLN A 124 18.64 15.09 -5.82
N ILE A 125 17.80 14.34 -6.53
CA ILE A 125 17.98 14.06 -7.95
C ILE A 125 17.80 15.34 -8.77
N GLU A 126 16.80 16.15 -8.45
CA GLU A 126 16.56 17.46 -9.07
C GLU A 126 17.76 18.40 -8.83
N ALA A 127 18.26 18.49 -7.59
CA ALA A 127 19.45 19.28 -7.28
C ALA A 127 20.71 18.78 -8.00
N LEU A 128 20.87 17.45 -8.11
CA LEU A 128 21.94 16.84 -8.90
C LEU A 128 21.78 17.17 -10.39
N ALA A 129 20.56 17.22 -10.92
CA ALA A 129 20.29 17.55 -12.32
C ALA A 129 20.75 18.96 -12.68
N GLU A 130 20.54 19.93 -11.78
CA GLU A 130 21.02 21.30 -11.94
C GLU A 130 22.55 21.37 -11.84
N ALA A 131 23.12 20.81 -10.76
CA ALA A 131 24.57 20.81 -10.54
C ALA A 131 25.35 20.08 -11.65
N LEU A 132 24.74 19.04 -12.24
CA LEU A 132 25.31 18.29 -13.36
C LEU A 132 25.73 19.21 -14.51
N LEU A 133 25.02 20.30 -14.75
CA LEU A 133 25.33 21.23 -15.84
C LEU A 133 26.71 21.87 -15.70
N ASP A 134 27.20 22.05 -14.47
CA ASP A 134 28.49 22.67 -14.17
C ASP A 134 29.64 21.66 -14.07
N PHE A 135 29.34 20.36 -13.95
CA PHE A 135 30.35 19.32 -13.81
C PHE A 135 31.19 19.14 -15.08
N ARG A 136 32.49 18.89 -14.87
CA ARG A 136 33.50 18.67 -15.91
C ARG A 136 33.95 17.22 -15.98
N GLU A 137 33.83 16.49 -14.88
CA GLU A 137 34.22 15.09 -14.78
C GLU A 137 33.37 14.29 -13.77
N LEU A 138 33.53 12.96 -13.76
CA LEU A 138 32.82 12.10 -12.78
C LEU A 138 33.26 12.35 -11.34
N GLY A 139 34.47 12.88 -11.12
CA GLY A 139 34.95 13.27 -9.80
C GLY A 139 34.05 14.33 -9.14
N ASP A 140 33.52 15.26 -9.92
CA ASP A 140 32.59 16.30 -9.43
C ASP A 140 31.28 15.68 -8.89
N VAL A 141 30.80 14.63 -9.56
CA VAL A 141 29.59 13.89 -9.14
C VAL A 141 29.84 13.16 -7.82
N ALA A 142 30.98 12.49 -7.69
CA ALA A 142 31.36 11.79 -6.47
C ALA A 142 31.47 12.76 -5.29
N ALA A 143 32.13 13.90 -5.50
CA ALA A 143 32.25 14.96 -4.50
C ALA A 143 30.89 15.54 -4.12
N TRP A 144 30.00 15.81 -5.10
CA TRP A 144 28.67 16.32 -4.82
C TRP A 144 27.85 15.36 -3.96
N LEU A 145 27.90 14.06 -4.26
CA LEU A 145 27.20 13.01 -3.51
C LEU A 145 27.73 12.87 -2.07
N GLU A 146 28.97 13.26 -1.78
CA GLU A 146 29.54 13.23 -0.43
C GLU A 146 29.09 14.41 0.45
N HIS A 147 28.76 15.55 -0.17
CA HIS A 147 28.39 16.77 0.56
C HIS A 147 26.87 16.99 0.62
N SER A 148 26.12 16.38 -0.29
CA SER A 148 24.67 16.65 -0.49
C SER A 148 23.77 15.46 -0.09
N CYS A 149 24.33 14.40 0.49
CA CYS A 149 23.64 13.19 0.92
C CYS A 149 23.89 12.86 2.38
#